data_AF-D2PNB2-F1
#
_entry.id   AF-D2PNB2-F1
#
_cell.length_a   1.000
_cell.length_b   1.000
_cell.length_c   1.000
_cell.angle_alpha   90.00
_cell.angle_beta   90.00
_cell.angle_gamma   90.00
#
_symmetry.space_group_name_H-M   'P 1'
#
loop_
_entity.id
_entity.type
_entity.pdbx_description
1 polymer ?
#
loop_
_entity_poly.entity_id
_entity_poly.type
_entity_poly.pdbx_seq_one_letter_code
_entity_poly.pdbx_strand_id
1 'polypeptide(L)'
;MRWPDGSQGRVLAVVYLAAFAAMLIGVVWTLVNQLTGGAGVQATIGVVLFVAGQLTIVALAYRLRAGTDYSRAWQRLSLGLEVRPALRSAAG
;
A
#
# COMPACT_ATOMS: atom_id res chain seq x y z
N MET A 1 -10.48 -10.22 -6.34
CA MET A 1 -9.77 -10.48 -5.08
C MET A 1 -10.82 -10.54 -3.98
N ARG A 2 -10.77 -11.56 -3.13
CA ARG A 2 -11.69 -11.65 -1.97
C ARG A 2 -10.90 -11.28 -0.72
N TRP A 3 -11.40 -10.30 0.02
CA TRP A 3 -10.92 -10.00 1.35
C TRP A 3 -11.45 -11.09 2.30
N PRO A 4 -10.62 -11.63 3.21
CA PRO A 4 -11.11 -12.56 4.22
C PRO A 4 -12.21 -11.91 5.06
N ASP A 5 -13.15 -12.69 5.56
CA ASP A 5 -14.18 -12.18 6.48
C ASP A 5 -13.65 -12.12 7.93
N GLY A 6 -14.33 -11.35 8.78
CA GLY A 6 -14.04 -11.24 10.20
C GLY A 6 -12.77 -10.45 10.55
N SER A 7 -12.22 -10.71 11.74
CA SER A 7 -11.12 -9.94 12.33
C SER A 7 -9.85 -9.96 11.48
N GLN A 8 -9.54 -11.08 10.84
CA GLN A 8 -8.38 -11.20 9.96
C GLN A 8 -8.51 -10.31 8.70
N GLY A 9 -9.70 -10.25 8.11
CA GLY A 9 -10.00 -9.37 6.98
C GLY A 9 -9.80 -7.91 7.31
N ARG A 10 -10.31 -7.51 8.47
CA ARG A 10 -10.21 -6.15 9.01
C ARG A 10 -8.75 -5.73 9.20
N VAL A 11 -7.93 -6.57 9.83
CA VAL A 11 -6.50 -6.28 10.06
C VAL A 11 -5.77 -6.13 8.72
N LEU A 12 -5.96 -7.06 7.78
CA LEU A 12 -5.30 -6.98 6.47
C LEU A 12 -5.73 -5.73 5.70
N ALA A 13 -6.99 -5.34 5.80
CA ALA A 13 -7.51 -4.14 5.17
C ALA A 13 -6.88 -2.86 5.75
N VAL A 14 -6.79 -2.76 7.07
CA VAL A 14 -6.13 -1.63 7.74
C VAL A 14 -4.64 -1.56 7.37
N VAL A 15 -3.95 -2.70 7.39
CA VAL A 15 -2.53 -2.79 6.98
C VAL A 15 -2.35 -2.33 5.54
N TYR A 16 -3.22 -2.76 4.62
CA TYR A 16 -3.19 -2.31 3.24
C TYR A 16 -3.40 -0.80 3.11
N LEU A 17 -4.40 -0.22 3.79
CA LEU A 17 -4.68 1.21 3.74
C LEU A 17 -3.51 2.04 4.26
N ALA A 18 -2.90 1.61 5.37
CA ALA A 18 -1.71 2.24 5.93
C ALA A 18 -0.51 2.14 4.97
N ALA A 19 -0.25 0.96 4.40
CA ALA A 19 0.83 0.75 3.45
C ALA A 19 0.67 1.58 2.18
N PHE A 20 -0.56 1.65 1.64
CA PHE A 20 -0.87 2.44 0.45
C PHE A 20 -0.71 3.94 0.71
N ALA A 21 -1.18 4.43 1.87
CA ALA A 21 -0.97 5.81 2.28
C ALA A 21 0.53 6.13 2.46
N ALA A 22 1.29 5.27 3.14
CA ALA A 22 2.73 5.44 3.32
C ALA A 22 3.47 5.48 1.97
N MET A 23 3.09 4.61 1.03
CA MET A 23 3.63 4.61 -0.33
C MET A 23 3.37 5.94 -1.04
N LEU A 24 2.12 6.43 -1.03
CA LEU A 24 1.76 7.69 -1.67
C LEU A 24 2.50 8.89 -1.04
N ILE A 25 2.55 8.94 0.29
CA ILE A 25 3.30 9.96 1.02
C ILE A 25 4.77 9.91 0.61
N GLY A 26 5.37 8.72 0.56
CA GLY A 26 6.75 8.53 0.13
C GLY A 26 7.03 9.07 -1.27
N VAL A 27 6.14 8.77 -2.24
CA VAL A 27 6.24 9.30 -3.61
C VAL A 27 6.12 10.83 -3.61
N VAL A 28 5.03 11.37 -3.05
CA VAL A 28 4.77 12.82 -3.05
C VAL A 28 5.91 13.58 -2.37
N TRP A 29 6.37 13.09 -1.22
CA TRP A 29 7.47 13.71 -0.47
C TRP A 29 8.79 13.68 -1.25
N THR A 30 9.09 12.57 -1.92
CA THR A 30 10.29 12.48 -2.77
C THR A 30 10.22 13.47 -3.92
N LEU A 31 9.08 13.58 -4.60
CA LEU A 31 8.88 14.53 -5.70
C LEU A 31 9.00 15.98 -5.21
N VAL A 32 8.39 16.32 -4.09
CA VAL A 32 8.50 17.66 -3.50
C VAL A 32 9.95 18.00 -3.19
N ASN A 33 10.70 17.09 -2.57
CA ASN A 33 12.12 17.32 -2.28
C ASN A 33 12.97 17.52 -3.54
N GLN A 34 12.68 16.78 -4.61
CA GLN A 34 13.36 16.97 -5.89
C GLN A 34 13.06 18.35 -6.49
N LEU A 35 11.83 18.85 -6.37
CA LEU A 35 11.41 20.14 -6.91
C LEU A 35 11.91 21.34 -6.09
N THR A 36 12.03 21.19 -4.77
CA THR A 36 12.43 22.30 -3.87
C THR A 36 13.91 22.34 -3.55
N GLY A 37 14.71 21.40 -4.09
CA GLY A 37 16.12 21.27 -3.73
C GLY A 37 16.33 20.80 -2.28
N GLY A 38 15.40 20.02 -1.75
CA GLY A 38 15.39 19.56 -0.37
C GLY A 38 16.63 18.72 -0.01
N ALA A 39 17.06 18.81 1.25
CA ALA A 39 18.23 18.10 1.76
C ALA A 39 18.05 16.57 1.74
N GLY A 40 19.14 15.83 1.55
CA GLY A 40 19.13 14.38 1.35
C GLY A 40 18.42 13.54 2.43
N VAL A 41 18.35 14.04 3.67
CA VAL A 41 17.63 13.36 4.78
C VAL A 41 16.12 13.29 4.51
N GLN A 42 15.51 14.35 4.00
CA GLN A 42 14.08 14.38 3.70
C GLN A 42 13.73 13.47 2.52
N ALA A 43 14.58 13.45 1.50
CA ALA A 43 14.46 12.50 0.39
C ALA A 43 14.59 11.04 0.87
N THR A 44 15.51 10.77 1.81
CA THR A 44 15.69 9.43 2.39
C THR A 44 14.43 8.94 3.10
N ILE A 45 13.77 9.80 3.89
CA ILE A 45 12.51 9.45 4.57
C ILE A 45 11.42 9.09 3.54
N GLY A 46 11.29 9.88 2.48
CA GLY A 46 10.33 9.60 1.39
C GLY A 46 10.57 8.24 0.74
N VAL A 47 11.83 7.92 0.43
CA VAL A 47 12.24 6.64 -0.15
C VAL A 47 11.94 5.48 0.80
N VAL A 48 12.27 5.61 2.10
CA VAL A 48 12.02 4.56 3.09
C VAL A 48 10.52 4.27 3.23
N LEU A 49 9.67 5.31 3.29
CA LEU A 49 8.22 5.15 3.34
C LEU A 49 7.68 4.46 2.08
N PHE A 50 8.18 4.86 0.90
CA PHE A 50 7.81 4.24 -0.36
C PHE A 50 8.14 2.75 -0.39
N VAL A 51 9.38 2.39 -0.04
CA VAL A 51 9.86 1.00 -0.05
C VAL A 51 9.10 0.17 0.98
N ALA A 52 8.90 0.68 2.20
CA ALA A 52 8.13 -0.03 3.23
C ALA A 52 6.68 -0.29 2.81
N GLY A 53 6.02 0.72 2.22
CA GLY A 53 4.68 0.57 1.65
C GLY A 53 4.63 -0.48 0.54
N GLN A 54 5.58 -0.45 -0.38
CA GLN A 54 5.68 -1.41 -1.48
C GLN A 54 5.92 -2.85 -1.00
N LEU A 55 6.86 -3.07 -0.07
CA LEU A 55 7.11 -4.39 0.49
C LEU A 55 5.88 -4.96 1.19
N THR A 56 5.12 -4.10 1.88
CA THR A 56 3.86 -4.50 2.53
C THR A 56 2.80 -4.88 1.48
N ILE A 57 2.67 -4.10 0.40
CA ILE A 57 1.75 -4.41 -0.71
C ILE A 57 2.13 -5.73 -1.40
N VAL A 58 3.42 -5.99 -1.59
CA VAL A 58 3.91 -7.27 -2.15
C VAL A 58 3.51 -8.44 -1.23
N ALA A 59 3.76 -8.33 0.08
CA ALA A 59 3.38 -9.37 1.03
C ALA A 59 1.86 -9.63 1.03
N LEU A 60 1.05 -8.56 0.97
CA LEU A 60 -0.40 -8.64 0.87
C LEU A 60 -0.85 -9.28 -0.45
N ALA A 61 -0.21 -8.94 -1.57
CA ALA A 61 -0.50 -9.54 -2.87
C ALA A 61 -0.28 -11.06 -2.83
N TYR A 62 0.82 -11.53 -2.22
CA TYR A 62 1.06 -12.97 -2.00
C TYR A 62 0.00 -13.62 -1.11
N ARG A 63 -0.43 -12.93 -0.06
CA ARG A 63 -1.41 -13.47 0.90
C ARG A 63 -2.83 -13.53 0.34
N LEU A 64 -3.22 -12.54 -0.46
CA LEU A 64 -4.59 -12.33 -0.94
C LEU A 64 -4.81 -12.83 -2.38
N ARG A 65 -3.82 -13.46 -3.02
CA ARG A 65 -3.90 -14.01 -4.38
C ARG A 65 -4.87 -15.18 -4.56
N ALA A 66 -5.65 -15.57 -3.55
CA ALA A 66 -6.55 -16.72 -3.66
C ALA A 66 -7.53 -16.55 -4.83
N GLY A 67 -7.35 -17.36 -5.88
CA GLY A 67 -8.16 -17.33 -7.11
C GLY A 67 -7.80 -16.22 -8.13
N THR A 68 -6.61 -15.61 -8.05
CA THR A 68 -6.14 -14.61 -9.03
C THR A 68 -4.61 -14.63 -9.13
N ASP A 69 -4.07 -14.38 -10.32
CA ASP A 69 -2.63 -14.27 -10.51
C ASP A 69 -2.01 -13.18 -9.63
N TYR A 70 -0.83 -13.47 -9.07
CA TYR A 70 -0.06 -12.53 -8.25
C TYR A 70 0.11 -11.18 -8.94
N SER A 71 0.48 -11.16 -10.22
CA SER A 71 0.72 -9.92 -10.98
C SER A 71 -0.54 -9.05 -11.03
N ARG A 72 -1.71 -9.66 -11.22
CA ARG A 72 -3.00 -8.95 -11.24
C ARG A 72 -3.39 -8.47 -9.84
N ALA A 73 -3.16 -9.27 -8.80
CA ALA A 73 -3.37 -8.88 -7.41
C ALA A 73 -2.48 -7.69 -7.00
N TRP A 74 -1.18 -7.78 -7.27
CA TRP A 74 -0.21 -6.72 -7.00
C TRP A 74 -0.52 -5.43 -7.77
N GLN A 75 -0.89 -5.51 -9.05
CA GLN A 75 -1.30 -4.34 -9.84
C GLN A 75 -2.53 -3.66 -9.22
N ARG A 76 -3.56 -4.42 -8.87
CA ARG A 76 -4.79 -3.85 -8.28
C ARG A 76 -4.52 -3.15 -6.94
N LEU A 77 -3.70 -3.75 -6.08
CA LEU A 77 -3.30 -3.15 -4.80
C LEU A 77 -2.42 -1.91 -5.01
N SER A 78 -1.43 -1.98 -5.89
CA SER A 78 -0.49 -0.87 -6.14
C SER A 78 -1.16 0.33 -6.82
N LEU A 79 -2.18 0.09 -7.65
CA LEU A 79 -2.98 1.14 -8.29
C LEU A 79 -4.10 1.69 -7.39
N GLY A 80 -4.26 1.18 -6.16
CA GLY A 80 -5.29 1.64 -5.24
C GLY A 80 -6.72 1.18 -5.58
N LEU A 81 -6.88 0.25 -6.53
CA LEU A 81 -8.21 -0.23 -6.95
C LEU A 81 -8.94 -0.98 -5.83
N GLU A 82 -8.19 -1.49 -4.85
CA GLU A 82 -8.73 -2.18 -3.68
C GLU A 82 -8.98 -1.26 -2.47
N VAL A 83 -8.80 0.06 -2.57
CA VAL A 83 -9.03 0.99 -1.43
C VAL A 83 -10.49 0.95 -0.96
N ARG A 84 -11.47 1.04 -1.87
CA ARG A 84 -12.90 0.98 -1.51
C ARG A 84 -13.30 -0.37 -0.89
N PRO A 85 -12.93 -1.53 -1.47
CA PRO A 85 -13.11 -2.83 -0.82
C PRO A 85 -12.48 -2.91 0.57
N ALA A 86 -11.22 -2.47 0.71
CA ALA A 86 -10.51 -2.50 1.99
C ALA A 86 -11.20 -1.63 3.06
N LEU A 87 -11.64 -0.42 2.71
CA LEU A 87 -12.39 0.43 3.64
C LEU A 87 -13.67 -0.25 4.17
N ARG A 88 -14.40 -0.96 3.30
CA ARG A 88 -15.57 -1.74 3.72
C ARG A 88 -15.18 -2.88 4.66
N SER A 89 -14.13 -3.63 4.33
CA SER A 89 -13.61 -4.69 5.20
C SER A 89 -13.02 -4.18 6.51
N ALA A 90 -12.54 -2.93 6.56
CA ALA A 90 -12.01 -2.31 7.77
C ALA A 90 -13.11 -1.81 8.72
N ALA A 91 -14.29 -1.49 8.17
CA ALA A 91 -15.44 -0.96 8.89
C ALA A 91 -16.43 -2.05 9.37
N GLY A 92 -16.37 -3.25 8.79
CA GLY A 92 -17.08 -4.45 9.26
C GLY A 92 -16.43 -5.12 10.46
#